data_AF-A0A956GMK3-F1
#
_entry.id   AF-A0A956GMK3-F1
#
_cell.length_a   1.000
_cell.length_b   1.000
_cell.length_c   1.000
_cell.angle_alpha   90.00
_cell.angle_beta   90.00
_cell.angle_gamma   90.00
#
_symmetry.space_group_name_H-M   'P 1'
#
loop_
_entity.id
_entity.type
_entity.pdbx_description
1 polymer ?
#
loop_
_entity_poly.entity_id
_entity_poly.type
_entity_poly.pdbx_seq_one_letter_code
_entity_poly.pdbx_strand_id
1 'polypeptide(L)'
;TRQATPPPERQVTRQATPPPVPVVAPPPPVREGALTLDTERRPVNVVPPPVLGHDGRQPDFAMGESMLDGGKYDEALSFFKVLARRDPGDRQARIGIELAEGMRAMAMRDRLEAAQRFEAVLELDPANERAARELAEMRRQATNERKGMLSRLLGKKE
;
A
#
# COMPACT_ATOMS: atom_id res chain seq x y z
N THR A 1 38.43 -55.61 -37.57
CA THR A 1 39.71 -55.32 -36.88
C THR A 1 39.68 -53.89 -36.35
N ARG A 2 39.94 -53.74 -35.05
CA ARG A 2 40.38 -52.57 -34.25
C ARG A 2 39.81 -51.15 -34.51
N GLN A 3 39.18 -50.67 -33.44
CA GLN A 3 39.11 -49.32 -32.86
C GLN A 3 40.25 -48.35 -33.24
N ALA A 4 39.92 -47.05 -33.38
CA ALA A 4 40.62 -45.95 -32.69
C ALA A 4 39.83 -44.62 -32.82
N THR A 5 39.61 -43.99 -31.67
CA THR A 5 39.06 -42.65 -31.40
C THR A 5 39.83 -41.52 -32.10
N PRO A 6 39.21 -40.34 -32.25
CA PRO A 6 39.92 -39.13 -31.81
C PRO A 6 39.09 -38.24 -30.85
N PRO A 7 39.74 -37.68 -29.81
CA PRO A 7 39.23 -36.57 -29.00
C PRO A 7 39.94 -35.24 -29.40
N PRO A 8 39.90 -34.18 -28.56
CA PRO A 8 39.21 -32.92 -28.78
C PRO A 8 40.16 -31.80 -29.27
N GLU A 9 39.63 -30.61 -29.62
CA GLU A 9 40.12 -29.32 -29.08
C GLU A 9 39.46 -28.09 -29.72
N ARG A 10 39.51 -27.02 -28.93
CA ARG A 10 38.81 -25.74 -29.06
C ARG A 10 39.69 -24.68 -29.71
N GLN A 11 39.04 -23.89 -30.58
CA GLN A 11 39.16 -22.43 -30.78
C GLN A 11 40.34 -21.81 -31.57
N VAL A 12 40.03 -20.59 -32.07
CA VAL A 12 40.90 -19.46 -32.48
C VAL A 12 41.39 -19.55 -33.93
N THR A 13 41.23 -18.61 -34.87
CA THR A 13 40.80 -17.19 -34.95
C THR A 13 40.69 -16.87 -36.45
N ARG A 14 39.68 -16.10 -36.92
CA ARG A 14 39.79 -15.23 -38.13
C ARG A 14 38.80 -14.07 -37.97
N GLN A 15 39.29 -12.92 -37.49
CA GLN A 15 39.52 -11.68 -38.25
C GLN A 15 38.27 -11.06 -38.89
N ALA A 16 37.89 -9.87 -38.41
CA ALA A 16 37.37 -8.78 -39.24
C ALA A 16 37.51 -7.43 -38.49
N THR A 17 38.01 -6.46 -39.22
CA THR A 17 38.31 -5.03 -38.98
C THR A 17 37.23 -4.22 -38.24
N PRO A 18 37.59 -3.16 -37.48
CA PRO A 18 36.60 -2.21 -36.95
C PRO A 18 36.20 -1.13 -38.00
N PRO A 19 34.91 -0.90 -38.26
CA PRO A 19 34.42 0.32 -38.92
C PRO A 19 34.10 1.45 -37.92
N PRO A 20 34.01 2.71 -38.39
CA PRO A 20 34.22 3.93 -37.59
C PRO A 20 33.02 4.33 -36.71
N VAL A 21 33.33 5.07 -35.63
CA VAL A 21 32.36 5.62 -34.67
C VAL A 21 31.39 6.62 -35.31
N PRO A 22 30.06 6.52 -35.07
CA PRO A 22 29.13 7.60 -35.33
C PRO A 22 28.84 8.41 -34.07
N VAL A 23 29.02 9.72 -34.23
CA VAL A 23 28.72 10.82 -33.30
C VAL A 23 27.28 10.78 -32.76
N VAL A 24 27.13 11.13 -31.48
CA VAL A 24 25.86 11.39 -30.79
C VAL A 24 25.08 12.49 -31.51
N ALA A 25 23.85 12.20 -31.92
CA ALA A 25 22.86 13.17 -32.38
C ALA A 25 21.74 13.32 -31.32
N PRO A 26 21.29 14.54 -31.00
CA PRO A 26 20.18 14.78 -30.07
C PRO A 26 18.81 14.48 -30.71
N PRO A 27 17.79 14.07 -29.93
CA PRO A 27 16.43 13.85 -30.43
C PRO A 27 15.70 15.17 -30.78
N PRO A 28 14.75 15.15 -31.76
CA PRO A 28 14.09 16.34 -32.31
C PRO A 28 12.95 16.90 -31.44
N PRO A 29 12.50 18.16 -31.67
CA PRO A 29 11.42 18.79 -30.92
C PRO A 29 10.04 18.41 -31.48
N VAL A 30 9.11 18.01 -30.61
CA VAL A 30 7.68 17.93 -30.93
C VAL A 30 6.95 19.09 -30.26
N ARG A 31 6.50 20.06 -31.06
CA ARG A 31 5.48 21.05 -30.71
C ARG A 31 4.39 20.95 -31.76
N GLU A 32 3.14 20.80 -31.32
CA GLU A 32 1.87 21.20 -31.93
C GLU A 32 0.78 20.43 -31.16
N GLY A 33 -0.16 21.01 -30.41
CA GLY A 33 -0.78 22.31 -30.54
C GLY A 33 -2.12 22.19 -31.26
N ALA A 34 -3.11 21.52 -30.66
CA ALA A 34 -4.51 21.61 -31.08
C ALA A 34 -5.45 21.60 -29.86
N LEU A 35 -6.13 22.73 -29.72
CA LEU A 35 -7.11 23.08 -28.69
C LEU A 35 -8.31 22.12 -28.67
N THR A 36 -8.71 21.63 -27.50
CA THR A 36 -10.15 21.47 -27.16
C THR A 36 -10.39 21.69 -25.66
N LEU A 37 -11.23 22.69 -25.41
CA LEU A 37 -12.11 22.91 -24.26
C LEU A 37 -11.58 22.69 -22.83
N ASP A 38 -11.30 23.83 -22.20
CA ASP A 38 -11.92 24.28 -20.95
C ASP A 38 -12.89 23.28 -20.27
N THR A 39 -12.37 22.56 -19.28
CA THR A 39 -13.13 22.17 -18.09
C THR A 39 -12.11 22.00 -16.97
N GLU A 40 -12.01 23.05 -16.17
CA GLU A 40 -11.41 23.14 -14.83
C GLU A 40 -10.87 21.82 -14.24
N ARG A 41 -9.62 21.46 -14.58
CA ARG A 41 -8.80 20.70 -13.64
C ARG A 41 -8.03 21.69 -12.79
N ARG A 42 -8.66 22.07 -11.69
CA ARG A 42 -7.98 22.66 -10.53
C ARG A 42 -6.67 21.88 -10.33
N PRO A 43 -5.49 22.51 -10.37
CA PRO A 43 -4.31 21.86 -9.87
C PRO A 43 -4.60 21.61 -8.40
N VAL A 44 -4.80 20.35 -8.02
CA VAL A 44 -4.62 19.95 -6.63
C VAL A 44 -3.14 20.20 -6.35
N ASN A 45 -2.88 21.43 -5.92
CA ASN A 45 -1.68 21.81 -5.23
C ASN A 45 -1.67 20.94 -3.97
N VAL A 46 -1.20 19.70 -4.13
CA VAL A 46 -0.71 18.90 -3.02
C VAL A 46 0.51 19.67 -2.56
N VAL A 47 0.25 20.65 -1.70
CA VAL A 47 1.23 21.20 -0.79
C VAL A 47 1.82 19.97 -0.12
N PRO A 48 3.10 19.62 -0.34
CA PRO A 48 3.72 18.60 0.47
C PRO A 48 3.52 19.05 1.92
N PRO A 49 3.00 18.19 2.83
CA PRO A 49 2.84 18.59 4.21
C PRO A 49 4.18 19.17 4.69
N PRO A 50 4.15 20.31 5.42
CA PRO A 50 5.36 20.98 5.82
C PRO A 50 6.25 19.95 6.50
N VAL A 51 7.47 19.81 6.00
CA VAL A 51 8.52 19.02 6.63
C VAL A 51 8.72 19.65 8.00
N LEU A 52 7.98 19.12 8.98
CA LEU A 52 8.02 19.54 10.36
C LEU A 52 9.47 19.36 10.81
N GLY A 53 10.05 20.45 11.32
CA GLY A 53 11.44 20.49 11.72
C GLY A 53 11.83 19.27 12.53
N HIS A 54 13.01 18.73 12.23
CA HIS A 54 13.73 17.78 13.07
C HIS A 54 14.04 18.45 14.42
N ASP A 55 13.03 18.58 15.29
CA ASP A 55 13.26 18.37 16.71
C ASP A 55 13.54 16.88 16.86
N GLY A 56 14.52 16.48 17.67
CA GLY A 56 14.89 15.06 17.86
C GLY A 56 13.78 14.15 18.42
N ARG A 57 12.54 14.63 18.43
CA ARG A 57 11.32 13.88 18.70
C ARG A 57 11.10 12.87 17.60
N GLN A 58 11.38 11.62 17.93
CA GLN A 58 11.03 10.49 17.07
C GLN A 58 9.52 10.56 16.82
N PRO A 59 9.04 10.38 15.58
CA PRO A 59 7.63 10.16 15.36
C PRO A 59 7.28 8.88 16.11
N ASP A 60 6.48 9.00 17.16
CA ASP A 60 6.13 7.87 17.99
C ASP A 60 4.78 7.30 17.55
N PHE A 61 4.62 5.98 17.69
CA PHE A 61 3.36 5.28 17.42
C PHE A 61 2.17 5.94 18.14
N ALA A 62 2.37 6.39 19.38
CA ALA A 62 1.38 7.06 20.20
C ALA A 62 0.81 8.35 19.58
N MET A 63 1.61 9.09 18.78
CA MET A 63 1.13 10.29 18.09
C MET A 63 0.12 9.92 16.99
N GLY A 64 0.40 8.84 16.25
CA GLY A 64 -0.53 8.30 15.27
C GLY A 64 -1.80 7.75 15.94
N GLU A 65 -1.69 7.11 17.10
CA GLU A 65 -2.87 6.67 17.88
C GLU A 65 -3.76 7.82 18.33
N SER A 66 -3.18 8.95 18.75
CA SER A 66 -3.94 10.15 19.11
C SER A 66 -4.69 10.73 17.91
N MET A 67 -4.12 10.64 16.70
CA MET A 67 -4.82 11.03 15.46
C MET A 67 -6.00 10.08 15.15
N LEU A 68 -5.83 8.77 15.39
CA LEU A 68 -6.91 7.79 15.24
C LEU A 68 -8.04 8.03 16.23
N ASP A 69 -7.71 8.36 17.48
CA ASP A 69 -8.70 8.74 18.50
C ASP A 69 -9.46 10.03 18.12
N GLY A 70 -8.74 11.00 17.55
CA GLY A 70 -9.33 12.23 17.01
C GLY A 70 -10.15 12.06 15.73
N GLY A 71 -10.34 10.82 15.23
CA GLY A 71 -11.09 10.52 14.01
C GLY A 71 -10.39 10.94 12.71
N LYS A 72 -9.11 11.33 12.78
CA LYS A 72 -8.32 11.80 11.64
C LYS A 72 -7.61 10.64 10.94
N TYR A 73 -8.39 9.69 10.42
CA TYR A 73 -7.86 8.43 9.90
C TYR A 73 -6.90 8.62 8.72
N ASP A 74 -7.14 9.61 7.86
CA ASP A 74 -6.30 9.88 6.68
C ASP A 74 -4.95 10.53 7.04
N GLU A 75 -4.95 11.48 7.98
CA GLU A 75 -3.71 12.04 8.55
C GLU A 75 -2.92 10.95 9.29
N ALA A 76 -3.58 10.14 10.12
CA ALA A 76 -2.96 9.04 10.84
C ALA A 76 -2.29 8.04 9.89
N LEU A 77 -2.99 7.65 8.82
CA LEU A 77 -2.47 6.77 7.78
C LEU A 77 -1.23 7.36 7.11
N SER A 78 -1.27 8.65 6.75
CA SER A 78 -0.13 9.35 6.16
C SER A 78 1.06 9.40 7.14
N PHE A 79 0.80 9.63 8.42
CA PHE A 79 1.80 9.64 9.48
C PHE A 79 2.48 8.27 9.65
N PHE A 80 1.70 7.19 9.75
CA PHE A 80 2.24 5.84 9.87
C PHE A 80 3.02 5.39 8.62
N LYS A 81 2.64 5.87 7.43
CA LYS A 81 3.42 5.65 6.20
C LYS A 81 4.78 6.34 6.24
N VAL A 82 4.90 7.53 6.84
CA VAL A 82 6.19 8.21 7.03
C VAL A 82 7.06 7.44 8.02
N LEU A 83 6.46 6.97 9.12
CA LEU A 83 7.07 6.06 10.09
C LEU A 83 7.65 4.81 9.42
N ALA A 84 6.84 4.11 8.63
CA ALA A 84 7.26 2.89 7.93
C ALA A 84 8.32 3.15 6.84
N ARG A 85 8.36 4.36 6.26
CA ARG A 85 9.44 4.76 5.32
C ARG A 85 10.76 5.01 6.03
N ARG A 86 10.70 5.50 7.26
CA ARG A 86 11.88 5.80 8.06
C ARG A 86 12.46 4.52 8.66
N ASP A 87 11.60 3.64 9.16
CA ASP A 87 11.97 2.31 9.59
C ASP A 87 11.03 1.25 8.96
N PRO A 88 11.45 0.60 7.86
CA PRO A 88 10.65 -0.42 7.20
C PRO A 88 10.61 -1.75 7.95
N GLY A 89 11.48 -1.93 8.96
CA GLY A 89 11.49 -3.11 9.84
C GLY A 89 10.53 -2.97 11.03
N ASP A 90 10.09 -1.76 11.32
CA ASP A 90 9.26 -1.46 12.46
C ASP A 90 7.84 -2.04 12.28
N ARG A 91 7.54 -3.02 13.13
CA ARG A 91 6.24 -3.68 13.13
C ARG A 91 5.13 -2.74 13.61
N GLN A 92 5.45 -1.82 14.52
CA GLN A 92 4.49 -0.84 15.05
C GLN A 92 3.98 0.09 13.96
N ALA A 93 4.85 0.60 13.09
CA ALA A 93 4.45 1.41 11.95
C ALA A 93 3.49 0.65 11.02
N ARG A 94 3.77 -0.62 10.74
CA ARG A 94 2.89 -1.48 9.91
C ARG A 94 1.53 -1.71 10.58
N ILE A 95 1.52 -1.98 11.88
CA ILE A 95 0.29 -2.10 12.68
C ILE A 95 -0.52 -0.81 12.60
N GLY A 96 0.13 0.35 12.72
CA GLY A 96 -0.54 1.66 12.66
C GLY A 96 -1.19 1.92 11.30
N ILE A 97 -0.54 1.52 10.19
CA ILE A 97 -1.12 1.63 8.85
C ILE A 97 -2.39 0.78 8.73
N GLU A 98 -2.32 -0.50 9.10
CA GLU A 98 -3.48 -1.41 9.00
C GLU A 98 -4.62 -0.97 9.92
N LEU A 99 -4.29 -0.50 11.14
CA LEU A 99 -5.27 0.02 12.10
C LEU A 99 -5.96 1.29 11.56
N ALA A 100 -5.20 2.20 10.93
CA ALA A 100 -5.74 3.39 10.30
C ALA A 100 -6.64 3.07 9.10
N GLU A 101 -6.24 2.12 8.24
CA GLU A 101 -7.09 1.65 7.13
C GLU A 101 -8.37 0.98 7.64
N GLY A 102 -8.28 0.16 8.68
CA GLY A 102 -9.44 -0.48 9.30
C GLY A 102 -10.43 0.52 9.86
N MET A 103 -9.97 1.54 10.58
CA MET A 103 -10.85 2.60 11.10
C MET A 103 -11.44 3.48 10.00
N ARG A 104 -10.67 3.77 8.95
CA ARG A 104 -11.19 4.50 7.79
C ARG A 104 -12.29 3.69 7.09
N ALA A 105 -12.10 2.39 6.90
CA ALA A 105 -13.10 1.50 6.32
C ALA A 105 -14.36 1.41 7.20
N MET A 106 -14.21 1.35 8.53
CA MET A 106 -15.34 1.45 9.47
C MET A 106 -16.12 2.75 9.28
N ALA A 107 -15.43 3.89 9.15
CA ALA A 107 -16.06 5.18 8.89
C ALA A 107 -16.80 5.21 7.54
N MET A 108 -16.29 4.49 6.53
CA MET A 108 -16.94 4.32 5.22
C MET A 108 -18.08 3.29 5.22
N ARG A 109 -18.43 2.70 6.38
CA ARG A 109 -19.39 1.58 6.52
C ARG A 109 -18.96 0.31 5.78
N ASP A 110 -17.72 0.21 5.33
CA ASP A 110 -17.19 -0.99 4.70
C ASP A 110 -16.67 -1.95 5.79
N ARG A 111 -17.60 -2.70 6.38
CA ARG A 111 -17.30 -3.62 7.48
C ARG A 111 -16.43 -4.81 7.04
N LEU A 112 -16.49 -5.19 5.77
CA LEU A 112 -15.72 -6.32 5.26
C LEU A 112 -14.24 -5.95 5.14
N GLU A 113 -13.94 -4.81 4.51
CA GLU A 113 -12.58 -4.29 4.42
C GLU A 113 -12.03 -4.00 5.82
N ALA A 114 -12.83 -3.35 6.67
CA ALA A 114 -12.43 -3.08 8.06
C ALA A 114 -12.03 -4.36 8.82
N ALA A 115 -12.85 -5.41 8.74
CA ALA A 115 -12.56 -6.68 9.42
C ALA A 115 -11.23 -7.29 8.95
N GLN A 116 -10.98 -7.31 7.64
CA GLN A 116 -9.71 -7.83 7.10
C GLN A 116 -8.50 -7.04 7.61
N ARG A 117 -8.62 -5.71 7.70
CA ARG A 117 -7.54 -4.86 8.23
C ARG A 117 -7.26 -5.09 9.71
N PHE A 118 -8.29 -5.24 10.54
CA PHE A 118 -8.08 -5.58 11.94
C PHE A 118 -7.57 -7.00 12.13
N GLU A 119 -7.94 -7.95 11.27
CA GLU A 119 -7.33 -9.28 11.26
C GLU A 119 -5.83 -9.19 10.97
N ALA A 120 -5.42 -8.42 9.96
CA ALA A 120 -4.00 -8.19 9.67
C ALA A 120 -3.25 -7.51 10.84
N VAL A 121 -3.89 -6.59 11.57
CA VAL A 121 -3.32 -6.02 12.81
C VAL A 121 -3.07 -7.11 13.84
N LEU A 122 -4.03 -8.01 14.07
CA LEU A 122 -3.91 -9.09 15.07
C LEU A 122 -2.90 -10.17 14.65
N GLU A 123 -2.68 -10.36 13.35
CA GLU A 123 -1.61 -11.22 12.84
C GLU A 123 -0.22 -10.64 13.14
N LEU A 124 -0.09 -9.32 13.11
CA LEU A 124 1.17 -8.62 13.42
C LEU A 124 1.39 -8.49 14.93
N ASP A 125 0.35 -8.10 15.65
CA ASP A 125 0.30 -7.90 17.10
C ASP A 125 -0.97 -8.50 17.70
N PRO A 126 -0.92 -9.74 18.19
CA PRO A 126 -2.07 -10.40 18.82
C PRO A 126 -2.45 -9.78 20.16
N ALA A 127 -1.59 -8.93 20.75
CA ALA A 127 -1.87 -8.21 21.98
C ALA A 127 -2.67 -6.91 21.76
N ASN A 128 -3.01 -6.57 20.51
CA ASN A 128 -3.73 -5.34 20.21
C ASN A 128 -5.21 -5.45 20.65
N GLU A 129 -5.48 -4.98 21.87
CA GLU A 129 -6.83 -5.00 22.46
C GLU A 129 -7.83 -4.21 21.61
N ARG A 130 -7.39 -3.12 20.97
CA ARG A 130 -8.25 -2.25 20.16
C ARG A 130 -8.73 -2.97 18.91
N ALA A 131 -7.82 -3.57 18.13
CA ALA A 131 -8.20 -4.34 16.95
C ALA A 131 -9.04 -5.58 17.31
N ALA A 132 -8.70 -6.27 18.40
CA ALA A 132 -9.47 -7.41 18.89
C ALA A 132 -10.92 -7.02 19.23
N ARG A 133 -11.10 -5.88 19.91
CA ARG A 133 -12.42 -5.36 20.24
C ARG A 133 -13.24 -5.02 18.99
N GLU A 134 -12.68 -4.24 18.08
CA GLU A 134 -13.39 -3.83 16.85
C GLU A 134 -13.80 -5.03 16.00
N LEU A 135 -12.91 -6.02 15.85
CA LEU A 135 -13.20 -7.26 15.13
C LEU A 135 -14.30 -8.08 15.82
N ALA A 136 -14.27 -8.17 17.15
CA ALA A 136 -15.30 -8.88 17.91
C ALA A 136 -16.68 -8.19 17.78
N GLU A 137 -16.73 -6.86 17.83
CA GLU A 137 -17.96 -6.09 17.62
C GLU A 137 -18.52 -6.31 16.21
N MET A 138 -17.66 -6.30 15.18
CA MET A 138 -18.08 -6.59 13.80
C MET A 138 -18.63 -8.00 13.64
N ARG A 139 -17.97 -9.02 14.21
CA ARG A 139 -18.45 -10.41 14.17
C ARG A 139 -19.80 -10.56 14.87
N ARG A 140 -20.01 -9.85 15.99
CA ARG A 140 -21.32 -9.80 16.67
C ARG A 140 -22.39 -9.17 15.80
N GLN A 141 -22.11 -8.02 15.19
CA GLN A 141 -23.05 -7.34 14.30
C GLN A 141 -23.43 -8.21 13.11
N ALA A 142 -22.45 -8.82 12.43
CA ALA A 142 -22.71 -9.72 11.30
C ALA A 142 -23.60 -10.92 11.69
N THR A 143 -23.37 -11.49 12.88
CA THR A 143 -24.20 -12.58 13.41
C THR A 143 -25.63 -12.11 13.70
N ASN A 144 -25.78 -10.91 14.28
CA ASN A 144 -27.09 -10.35 14.60
C ASN A 144 -27.89 -10.00 13.33
N GLU A 145 -27.25 -9.38 12.34
CA GLU A 145 -27.84 -9.05 11.04
C GLU A 145 -28.30 -10.32 10.33
N ARG A 146 -27.47 -11.37 10.33
CA ARG A 146 -27.82 -12.68 9.76
C ARG A 146 -29.05 -13.28 10.45
N LYS A 147 -29.09 -13.27 11.79
CA LYS A 147 -30.24 -13.77 12.56
C LYS A 147 -31.51 -12.94 12.29
N GLY A 148 -31.40 -11.61 12.22
CA GLY A 148 -32.50 -10.73 11.90
C GLY A 148 -33.04 -10.95 10.48
N MET A 149 -32.16 -11.13 9.50
CA MET A 149 -32.54 -11.47 8.13
C MET A 149 -33.22 -12.84 8.06
N LEU A 150 -32.65 -13.86 8.69
CA LEU A 150 -33.25 -15.19 8.80
C LEU A 150 -34.63 -15.12 9.48
N SER A 151 -34.78 -14.33 10.55
CA SER A 151 -36.07 -14.16 11.23
C SER A 151 -37.12 -13.50 10.33
N ARG A 152 -36.74 -12.56 9.46
CA ARG A 152 -37.67 -11.97 8.47
C ARG A 152 -38.01 -12.94 7.33
N LEU A 153 -37.08 -13.82 6.95
CA LEU A 153 -37.27 -14.81 5.90
C LEU A 153 -38.08 -16.02 6.38
N LEU A 154 -37.85 -16.49 7.60
CA LEU A 154 -38.56 -17.62 8.23
C LEU A 154 -39.84 -17.19 8.95
N GLY A 155 -39.95 -15.91 9.34
CA GLY A 155 -41.17 -15.28 9.83
C GLY A 155 -42.17 -15.08 8.70
N LYS A 156 -42.73 -16.19 8.23
CA LYS A 156 -43.94 -16.21 7.41
C LYS A 156 -44.99 -15.39 8.15
N LYS A 157 -45.53 -14.39 7.46
CA LYS A 157 -46.77 -13.70 7.82
C LYS A 157 -47.83 -14.77 8.12
N GLU A 158 -48.27 -14.82 9.37
CA GLU A 158 -49.65 -15.23 9.68
C GLU A 158 -50.60 -14.09 9.32
#